data_AF-A0A2S5K8R5-F1
#
_entry.id   AF-A0A2S5K8R5-F1
#
_cell.length_a   1.000
_cell.length_b   1.000
_cell.length_c   1.000
_cell.angle_alpha   90.00
_cell.angle_beta   90.00
_cell.angle_gamma   90.00
#
_symmetry.space_group_name_H-M   'P 1'
#
loop_
_entity.id
_entity.type
_entity.pdbx_description
1 polymer ?
#
loop_
_entity_poly.entity_id
_entity_poly.type
_entity_poly.pdbx_seq_one_letter_code
_entity_poly.pdbx_strand_id
1 'polypeptide(L)'
;MSNQLNALLQQELDSINRAEKRNDRPYFDVSFIRQYPGLYGLMCFLFVLTMALLLYSDSFGTIEYVVCCAIFAVCNFFFFFHVNPSYRVKDIDKGAWKNCYTGDWYMEVYVREAFIHDLLNGDVLTESEKATLQAQYARKGHLYFADIYRLRTR
;
A
#
# COMPACT_ATOMS: atom_id res chain seq x y z
N MET A 1 21.52 -17.01 -12.22
CA MET A 1 21.46 -17.44 -10.79
C MET A 1 20.58 -16.56 -9.90
N SER A 2 20.21 -15.34 -10.29
CA SER A 2 19.23 -14.48 -9.57
C SER A 2 17.79 -15.03 -9.55
N ASN A 3 17.41 -15.86 -10.52
CA ASN A 3 16.04 -16.35 -10.68
C ASN A 3 15.55 -17.27 -9.54
N GLN A 4 16.42 -18.09 -8.92
CA GLN A 4 15.99 -19.00 -7.84
C GLN A 4 15.67 -18.25 -6.54
N LEU A 5 16.51 -17.29 -6.15
CA LEU A 5 16.24 -16.45 -4.98
C LEU A 5 14.98 -15.61 -5.22
N ASN A 6 14.83 -15.02 -6.41
CA ASN A 6 13.64 -14.25 -6.76
C ASN A 6 12.38 -15.12 -6.76
N ALA A 7 12.46 -16.38 -7.18
CA ALA A 7 11.33 -17.32 -7.12
C ALA A 7 10.92 -17.63 -5.67
N LEU A 8 11.89 -17.86 -4.78
CA LEU A 8 11.61 -18.08 -3.35
C LEU A 8 11.03 -16.84 -2.67
N LEU A 9 11.59 -15.66 -2.93
CA LEU A 9 11.06 -14.40 -2.41
C LEU A 9 9.65 -14.14 -2.94
N GLN A 10 9.37 -14.46 -4.21
CA GLN A 10 8.03 -14.30 -4.78
C GLN A 10 7.04 -15.28 -4.15
N GLN A 11 7.43 -16.53 -3.91
CA GLN A 11 6.59 -17.52 -3.23
C GLN A 11 6.22 -17.07 -1.81
N GLU A 12 7.19 -16.48 -1.10
CA GLU A 12 6.96 -15.93 0.24
C GLU A 12 6.03 -14.72 0.19
N LEU A 13 6.26 -13.76 -0.72
CA LEU A 13 5.36 -12.61 -0.93
C LEU A 13 3.95 -13.06 -1.35
N ASP A 14 3.83 -14.11 -2.16
CA ASP A 14 2.53 -14.67 -2.56
C ASP A 14 1.79 -15.28 -1.36
N SER A 15 2.52 -15.84 -0.39
CA SER A 15 1.92 -16.32 0.86
C SER A 15 1.33 -15.15 1.68
N ILE A 16 2.05 -14.03 1.75
CA ILE A 16 1.61 -12.80 2.42
C ILE A 16 0.41 -12.20 1.68
N ASN A 17 0.50 -12.09 0.34
CA ASN A 17 -0.59 -11.59 -0.50
C ASN A 17 -1.90 -12.39 -0.29
N ARG A 18 -1.79 -13.72 -0.16
CA ARG A 18 -2.95 -14.58 0.14
C ARG A 18 -3.48 -14.37 1.56
N ALA A 19 -2.60 -14.26 2.55
CA ALA A 19 -2.99 -14.04 3.94
C ALA A 19 -3.69 -12.69 4.14
N GLU A 20 -3.16 -11.63 3.53
CA GLU A 20 -3.70 -10.26 3.60
C GLU A 20 -4.77 -9.96 2.54
N LYS A 21 -5.11 -10.92 1.68
CA LYS A 21 -6.07 -10.77 0.57
C LYS A 21 -5.74 -9.59 -0.37
N ARG A 22 -4.46 -9.36 -0.63
CA ARG A 22 -3.97 -8.33 -1.57
C ARG A 22 -4.16 -8.83 -3.00
N ASN A 23 -5.20 -8.35 -3.68
CA ASN A 23 -5.63 -8.89 -4.98
C ASN A 23 -5.70 -7.86 -6.11
N ASP A 24 -5.09 -6.67 -5.94
CA ASP A 24 -5.08 -5.58 -6.94
C ASP A 24 -6.47 -5.10 -7.39
N ARG A 25 -7.56 -5.54 -6.75
CA ARG A 25 -8.93 -5.17 -7.13
C ARG A 25 -9.40 -3.95 -6.35
N PRO A 26 -10.12 -3.04 -7.00
CA PRO A 26 -10.85 -2.00 -6.29
C PRO A 26 -12.01 -2.63 -5.53
N TYR A 27 -12.08 -2.32 -4.24
CA TYR A 27 -13.18 -2.67 -3.37
C TYR A 27 -13.98 -1.42 -3.04
N PHE A 28 -15.30 -1.60 -2.97
CA PHE A 28 -16.17 -0.59 -2.39
C PHE A 28 -16.07 -0.70 -0.87
N ASP A 29 -15.47 0.30 -0.23
CA ASP A 29 -15.25 0.32 1.20
C ASP A 29 -15.82 1.61 1.81
N VAL A 30 -16.63 1.43 2.85
CA VAL A 30 -17.24 2.52 3.64
C VAL A 30 -16.43 2.78 4.92
N SER A 31 -15.29 2.09 5.08
CA SER A 31 -14.37 2.24 6.21
C SER A 31 -13.99 3.69 6.47
N PHE A 32 -13.82 4.51 5.42
CA PHE A 32 -13.49 5.92 5.58
C PHE A 32 -14.48 6.68 6.47
N ILE A 33 -15.78 6.50 6.24
CA ILE A 33 -16.84 7.14 7.04
C ILE A 33 -16.83 6.60 8.48
N ARG A 34 -16.56 5.30 8.64
CA ARG A 34 -16.54 4.65 9.96
C ARG A 34 -15.31 5.03 10.78
N GLN A 35 -14.16 5.20 10.13
CA GLN A 35 -12.87 5.48 10.75
C GLN A 35 -12.71 6.98 11.04
N TYR A 36 -13.26 7.84 10.18
CA TYR A 36 -13.16 9.30 10.30
C TYR A 36 -14.54 9.99 10.23
N PRO A 37 -15.49 9.65 11.13
CA PRO A 37 -16.85 10.17 11.07
C PRO A 37 -16.91 11.70 11.25
N GLY A 38 -16.04 12.26 12.10
CA GLY A 38 -15.96 13.71 12.31
C GLY A 38 -15.45 14.48 11.10
N LEU A 39 -14.44 13.94 10.41
CA LEU A 39 -13.89 14.57 9.20
C LEU A 39 -14.91 14.55 8.05
N TYR A 40 -15.57 13.41 7.87
CA TYR A 40 -16.64 13.27 6.88
C TYR A 40 -17.83 14.18 7.20
N GLY A 41 -18.26 14.25 8.46
CA GLY A 41 -19.32 15.14 8.91
C GLY A 41 -18.98 16.63 8.70
N LEU A 42 -17.74 17.04 9.00
CA LEU A 42 -17.27 18.39 8.75
C LEU A 42 -17.28 18.74 7.26
N MET A 43 -16.85 17.81 6.40
CA MET A 43 -16.90 17.97 4.96
C MET A 43 -18.34 18.18 4.46
N CYS A 44 -19.29 17.35 4.90
CA CYS A 44 -20.71 17.51 4.56
C CYS A 44 -21.27 18.85 5.06
N PHE A 45 -20.92 19.27 6.28
CA PHE A 45 -21.35 20.56 6.83
C PHE A 45 -20.83 21.74 6.01
N LEU A 46 -19.54 21.74 5.67
CA LEU A 46 -18.94 22.77 4.82
C LEU A 46 -19.52 22.79 3.40
N PHE A 47 -19.86 21.61 2.86
CA PHE A 47 -20.54 21.53 1.57
C PHE A 47 -21.93 22.19 1.62
N VAL A 48 -22.73 21.93 2.66
CA VAL A 48 -24.03 22.57 2.85
C VAL A 48 -23.90 24.08 2.99
N LEU A 49 -22.91 24.57 3.73
CA LEU A 49 -22.62 26.01 3.81
C LEU A 49 -22.25 26.61 2.45
N THR A 50 -21.47 25.90 1.64
CA THR A 50 -21.10 26.31 0.28
C THR A 50 -22.33 26.38 -0.62
N MET A 51 -23.25 25.41 -0.53
CA MET A 51 -24.51 25.41 -1.26
C MET A 51 -25.41 26.58 -0.84
N ALA A 52 -25.51 26.86 0.46
CA ALA A 52 -26.29 28.00 0.96
C ALA A 52 -25.74 29.34 0.44
N LEU A 53 -24.41 29.48 0.37
CA LEU A 53 -23.76 30.68 -0.14
C LEU A 53 -23.95 30.87 -1.65
N LEU A 54 -23.92 29.77 -2.42
CA LEU A 54 -24.21 29.82 -3.85
C LEU A 54 -25.67 30.22 -4.12
N LEU A 55 -26.62 29.73 -3.32
CA LEU A 55 -28.04 30.12 -3.45
C LEU A 55 -28.33 31.55 -3.00
N TYR A 56 -27.55 32.07 -2.04
CA TYR A 56 -27.68 33.45 -1.56
C TYR A 56 -27.11 34.48 -2.56
N SER A 57 -26.13 34.09 -3.36
CA SER A 57 -25.42 35.02 -4.23
C SER A 57 -26.06 35.11 -5.61
N ASP A 58 -26.41 36.32 -6.03
CA ASP A 58 -26.93 36.61 -7.38
C ASP A 58 -25.90 36.38 -8.50
N SER A 59 -24.63 36.16 -8.16
CA SER A 59 -23.54 35.95 -9.11
C SER A 59 -23.48 34.53 -9.67
N PHE A 60 -24.13 33.57 -9.01
CA PHE A 60 -24.06 32.15 -9.38
C PHE A 60 -25.44 31.63 -9.80
N GLY A 61 -25.49 30.93 -10.93
CA GLY A 61 -26.71 30.38 -11.49
C GLY A 61 -26.91 28.90 -11.15
N THR A 62 -27.94 28.32 -11.78
CA THR A 62 -28.28 26.90 -11.61
C THR A 62 -27.17 25.96 -12.11
N ILE A 63 -26.38 26.39 -13.09
CA ILE A 63 -25.31 25.55 -13.68
C ILE A 63 -24.20 25.33 -12.66
N GLU A 64 -23.75 26.39 -12.00
CA GLU A 64 -22.68 26.35 -11.00
C GLU A 64 -23.07 25.48 -9.81
N TYR A 65 -24.33 25.57 -9.38
CA TYR A 65 -24.90 24.68 -8.36
C TYR A 65 -24.81 23.20 -8.76
N VAL A 66 -25.24 22.87 -9.99
CA VAL A 66 -25.20 21.49 -10.52
C VAL A 66 -23.78 20.99 -10.65
N VAL A 67 -22.86 21.83 -11.13
CA VAL A 67 -21.43 21.49 -11.27
C VAL A 67 -20.80 21.24 -9.90
N CYS A 68 -21.05 22.08 -8.90
CA CYS A 68 -20.57 21.85 -7.53
C CYS A 68 -21.10 20.55 -6.95
N CYS A 69 -22.40 20.25 -7.12
CA CYS A 69 -22.98 18.99 -6.69
C CYS A 69 -22.33 17.79 -7.40
N ALA A 70 -22.10 17.89 -8.71
CA ALA A 70 -21.47 16.84 -9.49
C ALA A 70 -20.03 16.58 -9.05
N ILE A 71 -19.22 17.63 -8.85
CA ILE A 71 -17.85 17.51 -8.35
C ILE A 71 -17.85 16.88 -6.96
N PHE A 72 -18.71 17.35 -6.05
CA PHE A 72 -18.79 16.79 -4.71
C PHE A 72 -19.18 15.30 -4.75
N ALA A 73 -20.16 14.92 -5.57
CA ALA A 73 -20.57 13.54 -5.73
C ALA A 73 -19.45 12.66 -6.32
N VAL A 74 -18.74 13.13 -7.34
CA VAL A 74 -17.61 12.40 -7.96
C VAL A 74 -16.46 12.25 -6.95
N CYS A 75 -16.05 13.33 -6.28
CA CYS A 75 -15.00 13.26 -5.27
C CYS A 75 -15.38 12.35 -4.10
N ASN A 76 -16.64 12.40 -3.64
CA ASN A 76 -17.15 11.49 -2.62
C ASN A 76 -17.15 10.04 -3.10
N PHE A 77 -17.57 9.81 -4.36
CA PHE A 77 -17.56 8.49 -4.96
C PHE A 77 -16.16 7.85 -4.93
N PHE A 78 -15.12 8.62 -5.22
CA PHE A 78 -13.73 8.15 -5.15
C PHE A 78 -13.26 7.76 -3.75
N PHE A 79 -13.77 8.39 -2.68
CA PHE A 79 -13.43 7.98 -1.31
C PHE A 79 -13.89 6.57 -0.95
N PHE A 80 -14.87 6.02 -1.68
CA PHE A 80 -15.34 4.65 -1.45
C PHE A 80 -14.51 3.58 -2.16
N PHE A 81 -13.52 3.94 -2.96
CA PHE A 81 -12.67 2.97 -3.65
C PHE A 81 -11.36 2.78 -2.90
N HIS A 82 -11.19 1.58 -2.34
CA HIS A 82 -9.92 1.15 -1.78
C HIS A 82 -9.29 0.08 -2.67
N VAL A 83 -7.98 0.18 -2.92
CA VAL A 83 -7.21 -0.84 -3.67
C VAL A 83 -6.11 -1.37 -2.75
N ASN A 84 -6.05 -2.69 -2.61
CA ASN A 84 -4.96 -3.38 -1.91
C ASN A 84 -3.99 -4.00 -2.95
N PRO A 85 -2.91 -3.29 -3.32
CA PRO A 85 -2.00 -3.76 -4.36
C PRO A 85 -1.21 -4.99 -3.90
N SER A 86 -0.99 -5.96 -4.79
CA SER A 86 -0.19 -7.15 -4.48
C SER A 86 1.31 -6.84 -4.43
N TYR A 87 2.02 -7.49 -3.50
CA TYR A 87 3.48 -7.42 -3.42
C TYR A 87 4.13 -8.30 -4.49
N ARG A 88 5.17 -7.79 -5.15
CA ARG A 88 5.94 -8.53 -6.16
C ARG A 88 7.43 -8.23 -6.03
N VAL A 89 8.26 -9.24 -6.27
CA VAL A 89 9.73 -9.12 -6.16
C VAL A 89 10.30 -8.06 -7.10
N LYS A 90 9.75 -7.96 -8.31
CA LYS A 90 10.16 -6.97 -9.32
C LYS A 90 9.98 -5.51 -8.90
N ASP A 91 9.15 -5.29 -7.89
CA ASP A 91 8.78 -3.98 -7.35
C ASP A 91 9.59 -3.66 -6.07
N ILE A 92 10.41 -4.60 -5.58
CA ILE A 92 11.35 -4.37 -4.48
C ILE A 92 12.41 -3.34 -4.94
N ASP A 93 12.67 -2.33 -4.11
CA ASP A 93 13.62 -1.22 -4.32
C ASP A 93 13.27 -0.25 -5.48
N LYS A 94 12.15 -0.48 -6.17
CA LYS A 94 11.57 0.51 -7.08
C LYS A 94 10.54 1.31 -6.31
N GLY A 95 10.51 2.63 -6.49
CA GLY A 95 9.42 3.46 -6.03
C GLY A 95 8.13 3.05 -6.72
N ALA A 96 7.45 2.03 -6.18
CA ALA A 96 6.24 1.49 -6.76
C ALA A 96 5.13 2.50 -6.51
N TRP A 97 4.78 3.28 -7.53
CA TRP A 97 3.63 4.20 -7.54
C TRP A 97 2.33 3.57 -7.01
N LYS A 98 2.22 2.24 -7.06
CA LYS A 98 1.11 1.47 -6.51
C LYS A 98 1.04 1.48 -4.98
N ASN A 99 2.18 1.38 -4.30
CA ASN A 99 2.22 1.49 -2.83
C ASN A 99 1.89 2.91 -2.36
N CYS A 100 2.02 3.89 -3.25
CA CYS A 100 1.77 5.28 -2.93
C CYS A 100 0.29 5.59 -2.66
N TYR A 101 -0.61 4.82 -3.29
CA TYR A 101 -2.06 4.96 -3.14
C TYR A 101 -2.58 4.46 -1.79
N THR A 102 -1.90 3.50 -1.17
CA THR A 102 -2.34 2.86 0.09
C THR A 102 -1.67 3.49 1.32
N GLY A 103 -0.74 4.44 1.13
CA GLY A 103 0.07 5.00 2.23
C GLY A 103 1.25 4.10 2.65
N ASP A 104 1.39 2.91 2.05
CA ASP A 104 2.43 1.90 2.32
C ASP A 104 3.81 2.28 1.71
N TRP A 105 4.11 3.57 1.55
CA TRP A 105 5.35 4.07 0.93
C TRP A 105 6.64 3.53 1.59
N TYR A 106 6.56 3.10 2.85
CA TYR A 106 7.70 2.72 3.69
C TYR A 106 7.51 1.40 4.43
N MET A 107 6.52 0.58 4.06
CA MET A 107 6.30 -0.68 4.75
C MET A 107 7.40 -1.66 4.33
N GLU A 108 8.52 -1.63 5.06
CA GLU A 108 9.53 -2.67 5.00
C GLU A 108 8.83 -3.95 5.48
N VAL A 109 8.40 -4.80 4.53
CA VAL A 109 7.70 -6.03 4.88
C VAL A 109 8.71 -6.97 5.54
N TYR A 110 8.41 -7.38 6.77
CA TYR A 110 9.23 -8.34 7.48
C TYR A 110 9.09 -9.72 6.85
N VAL A 111 10.21 -10.42 6.76
CA VAL A 111 10.25 -11.81 6.33
C VAL A 111 9.94 -12.70 7.54
N ARG A 112 9.15 -13.76 7.34
CA ARG A 112 8.84 -14.71 8.44
C ARG A 112 10.12 -15.40 8.91
N GLU A 113 10.26 -15.59 10.22
CA GLU A 113 11.43 -16.26 10.81
C GLU A 113 11.66 -17.67 10.24
N ALA A 114 10.59 -18.43 9.98
CA ALA A 114 10.67 -19.73 9.34
C ALA A 114 11.35 -19.67 7.96
N PHE A 115 11.00 -18.67 7.14
CA PHE A 115 11.64 -18.48 5.84
C PHE A 115 13.10 -18.06 5.97
N ILE A 116 13.45 -17.25 6.98
CA ILE A 116 14.85 -16.89 7.25
C ILE A 116 15.67 -18.15 7.59
N HIS A 117 15.14 -19.03 8.44
CA HIS A 117 15.80 -20.29 8.77
C HIS A 117 15.95 -21.21 7.56
N ASP A 118 14.91 -21.36 6.74
CA ASP A 118 14.95 -22.14 5.50
C ASP A 118 15.98 -21.58 4.51
N LEU A 119 16.06 -20.25 4.41
CA LEU A 119 16.99 -19.56 3.52
C LEU A 119 18.45 -19.71 3.96
N LEU A 120 18.72 -19.68 5.27
CA LEU A 120 20.06 -19.88 5.85
C LEU A 120 20.51 -21.34 5.76
N ASN A 121 19.59 -22.30 5.92
CA ASN A 121 19.88 -23.74 5.82
C ASN A 121 19.94 -24.24 4.38
N GLY A 122 19.38 -23.51 3.42
CA GLY A 122 19.40 -23.87 2.00
C GLY A 122 20.73 -23.59 1.29
N ASP A 123 20.86 -24.15 0.09
CA ASP A 123 22.03 -23.96 -0.80
C ASP A 123 21.87 -22.77 -1.75
N VAL A 124 20.80 -21.99 -1.59
CA VAL A 124 20.52 -20.87 -2.50
C VAL A 124 21.50 -19.73 -2.30
N LEU A 125 21.91 -19.46 -1.05
CA LEU A 125 22.85 -18.42 -0.68
C LEU A 125 24.28 -18.97 -0.53
N THR A 126 25.27 -18.16 -0.87
CA THR A 126 26.67 -18.44 -0.57
C THR A 126 26.97 -18.23 0.92
N GLU A 127 28.03 -18.87 1.43
CA GLU A 127 28.40 -18.76 2.85
C GLU A 127 28.68 -17.32 3.31
N SER A 128 29.23 -16.47 2.42
CA SER A 128 29.44 -15.04 2.71
C SER A 128 28.13 -14.24 2.76
N GLU A 129 27.16 -14.54 1.89
CA GLU A 129 25.81 -13.96 1.93
C GLU A 129 25.07 -14.38 3.21
N LYS A 130 25.16 -15.65 3.60
CA LYS A 130 24.57 -16.18 4.85
C LYS A 130 25.15 -15.46 6.08
N ALA A 131 26.48 -15.34 6.16
CA ALA A 131 27.15 -14.63 7.26
C ALA A 131 26.71 -13.16 7.35
N THR A 132 26.54 -12.50 6.20
CA THR A 132 26.06 -11.11 6.12
C THR A 132 24.62 -10.99 6.63
N LEU A 133 23.72 -11.87 6.19
CA LEU A 133 22.33 -11.88 6.66
C LEU A 133 22.23 -12.20 8.15
N GLN A 134 23.02 -13.14 8.64
CA GLN A 134 23.01 -13.52 10.04
C GLN A 134 23.50 -12.38 10.95
N ALA A 135 24.51 -11.62 10.52
CA ALA A 135 24.95 -10.41 11.21
C ALA A 135 23.87 -9.31 11.21
N GLN A 136 23.16 -9.13 10.08
CA GLN A 136 22.05 -8.18 9.99
C GLN A 136 20.88 -8.59 10.89
N TYR A 137 20.52 -9.87 10.89
CA TYR A 137 19.47 -10.44 11.73
C TYR A 137 19.82 -10.28 13.22
N ALA A 138 21.06 -10.60 13.62
CA ALA A 138 21.51 -10.42 14.99
C ALA A 138 21.46 -8.96 15.47
N ARG A 139 21.63 -7.99 14.57
CA ARG A 139 21.57 -6.56 14.90
C ARG A 139 20.16 -5.99 14.93
N LYS A 140 19.29 -6.42 14.00
CA LYS A 140 17.95 -5.86 13.80
C LYS A 140 16.84 -6.66 14.49
N GLY A 141 17.07 -7.94 14.79
CA GLY A 141 16.04 -8.89 15.24
C GLY A 141 15.10 -9.38 14.14
N HIS A 142 15.04 -8.68 13.01
CA HIS A 142 14.20 -9.05 11.86
C HIS A 142 14.93 -8.74 10.54
N LEU A 143 14.50 -9.39 9.46
CA LEU A 143 14.99 -9.12 8.11
C LEU A 143 13.85 -8.63 7.22
N TYR A 144 14.17 -7.74 6.30
CA TYR A 144 13.25 -7.26 5.29
C TYR A 144 13.52 -7.91 3.93
N PHE A 145 12.49 -8.01 3.09
CA PHE A 145 12.66 -8.49 1.71
C PHE A 145 13.72 -7.67 0.94
N ALA A 146 13.83 -6.38 1.21
CA ALA A 146 14.82 -5.50 0.61
C ALA A 146 16.26 -5.85 1.03
N ASP A 147 16.50 -6.25 2.28
CA ASP A 147 17.83 -6.65 2.76
C ASP A 147 18.34 -7.87 1.99
N ILE A 148 17.47 -8.87 1.77
CA ILE A 148 17.80 -10.10 1.03
C ILE A 148 17.96 -9.81 -0.47
N TYR A 149 17.05 -9.02 -1.05
CA TYR A 149 17.10 -8.69 -2.48
C TYR A 149 18.36 -7.92 -2.87
N ARG A 150 18.84 -7.03 -1.99
CA ARG A 150 20.06 -6.22 -2.23
C ARG A 150 21.35 -7.04 -2.21
N LEU A 151 21.38 -8.25 -1.66
CA LEU A 151 22.57 -9.10 -1.66
C LEU A 151 23.08 -9.44 -3.06
N ARG A 152 22.16 -9.64 -4.02
CA ARG A 152 22.47 -10.03 -5.41
C ARG A 152 22.28 -8.93 -6.44
N THR A 153 21.82 -7.77 -6.00
CA THR A 153 21.55 -6.63 -6.90
C THR A 153 22.64 -5.55 -6.78
N ARG A 154 23.66 -5.78 -5.95
CA ARG A 154 24.88 -4.98 -5.90
C ARG A 154 25.91 -5.42 -6.93
#